data_AF-A0A2J8TTK6-F1
#
_entry.id   AF-A0A2J8TTK6-F1
#
_cell.length_a   1.000
_cell.length_b   1.000
_cell.length_c   1.000
_cell.angle_alpha   90.00
_cell.angle_beta   90.00
_cell.angle_gamma   90.00
#
_symmetry.space_group_name_H-M   'P 1'
#
loop_
_entity.id
_entity.type
_entity.pdbx_description
1 polymer ?
#
loop_
_entity_poly.entity_id
_entity_poly.type
_entity_poly.pdbx_seq_one_letter_code
_entity_poly.pdbx_strand_id
1 'polypeptide(L)'
;MCFSFIMPPAMADILDIWAVDSQIASDGSILVDFLLPTGIYIQLEVPREATISYIKQMLWKQVHNYPMFNLLMDIDSYMFACVNQTAVYEELEDETRRLCDVRPFLPVLKLVTRSCDPGEKLDSKIGVLIGKGLHEFDSLKDPEVNEFRRKMRKFSEEKILSLVGLSWMDWLKQTYPPEHEPSIPENLEDKLYGGKLIVAVHFENCQ
;
A
#
# COMPACT_ATOMS: atom_id res chain seq x y z
N MET A 1 50.75 -3.41 17.57
CA MET A 1 50.02 -4.70 17.61
C MET A 1 48.54 -4.38 17.54
N CYS A 2 47.92 -4.53 16.36
CA CYS A 2 46.48 -4.36 16.20
C CYS A 2 45.83 -5.74 16.37
N PHE A 3 45.06 -5.91 17.45
CA PHE A 3 44.21 -7.08 17.61
C PHE A 3 43.00 -6.94 16.69
N SER A 4 42.98 -7.72 15.62
CA SER A 4 41.78 -7.92 14.80
C SER A 4 40.76 -8.67 15.65
N PHE A 5 39.78 -7.97 16.22
CA PHE A 5 38.58 -8.58 16.78
C PHE A 5 37.75 -9.13 15.61
N ILE A 6 37.92 -10.42 15.31
CA ILE A 6 36.96 -11.16 14.49
C ILE A 6 35.76 -11.39 15.40
N MET A 7 34.66 -10.67 15.17
CA MET A 7 33.39 -11.01 15.79
C MET A 7 33.00 -12.43 15.34
N PRO A 8 32.63 -13.33 16.27
CA PRO A 8 32.00 -14.58 15.87
C PRO A 8 30.71 -14.25 15.12
N PRO A 9 30.36 -14.99 14.04
CA PRO A 9 29.11 -14.78 13.35
C PRO A 9 27.97 -14.89 14.37
N ALA A 10 27.07 -13.91 14.37
CA ALA A 10 25.85 -13.97 15.15
C ALA A 10 25.16 -15.30 14.83
N MET A 11 24.75 -16.07 15.85
CA MET A 11 23.95 -17.27 15.62
C MET A 11 22.73 -16.84 14.80
N ALA A 12 22.64 -17.32 13.55
CA ALA A 12 21.39 -17.30 12.81
C ALA A 12 20.36 -18.05 13.66
N ASP A 13 19.16 -17.50 13.74
CA ASP A 13 18.06 -18.11 14.50
C ASP A 13 17.90 -19.57 14.04
N ILE A 14 18.12 -20.52 14.95
CA ILE A 14 18.15 -21.96 14.65
C ILE A 14 16.78 -22.43 14.13
N LEU A 15 15.72 -21.65 14.35
CA LEU A 15 14.37 -21.89 13.83
C LEU A 15 14.08 -21.22 12.49
N ASP A 16 15.02 -20.45 11.91
CA ASP A 16 14.81 -19.81 10.61
C ASP A 16 14.86 -20.85 9.48
N ILE A 17 13.71 -21.44 9.18
CA ILE A 17 13.51 -22.38 8.08
C ILE A 17 13.87 -21.78 6.70
N TRP A 18 14.01 -20.45 6.62
CA TRP A 18 14.40 -19.71 5.42
C TRP A 18 15.91 -19.42 5.34
N ALA A 19 16.68 -19.75 6.38
CA ALA A 19 18.13 -19.60 6.35
C ALA A 19 18.76 -20.46 5.23
N VAL A 20 19.89 -19.99 4.70
CA VAL A 20 20.64 -20.69 3.63
C VAL A 20 21.19 -22.04 4.11
N ASP A 21 21.43 -22.17 5.42
CA ASP A 21 21.91 -23.39 6.07
C ASP A 21 20.78 -24.33 6.55
N SER A 22 19.51 -23.96 6.27
CA SER A 22 18.38 -24.85 6.51
C SER A 22 18.57 -26.13 5.70
N GLN A 23 18.27 -27.31 6.27
CA GLN A 23 18.40 -28.61 5.59
C GLN A 23 17.46 -28.76 4.37
N ILE A 24 16.68 -27.72 4.07
CA ILE A 24 15.78 -27.60 2.93
C ILE A 24 16.60 -26.97 1.79
N ALA A 25 16.92 -27.77 0.77
CA ALA A 25 17.61 -27.30 -0.42
C ALA A 25 16.88 -26.09 -1.05
N SER A 26 17.60 -25.21 -1.76
CA SER A 26 17.05 -23.97 -2.34
C SER A 26 15.91 -24.20 -3.35
N ASP A 27 15.78 -25.42 -3.85
CA ASP A 27 14.76 -25.94 -4.77
C ASP A 27 13.66 -26.77 -4.07
N GLY A 28 13.69 -26.86 -2.74
CA GLY A 28 12.75 -27.65 -1.95
C GLY A 28 11.36 -27.02 -1.82
N SER A 29 10.34 -27.88 -1.82
CA SER A 29 8.99 -27.53 -1.36
C SER A 29 8.95 -27.45 0.17
N ILE A 30 8.14 -26.54 0.71
CA ILE A 30 7.91 -26.37 2.14
C ILE A 30 6.45 -26.71 2.42
N LEU A 31 6.21 -27.43 3.50
CA LEU A 31 4.86 -27.73 3.98
C LEU A 31 4.27 -26.47 4.64
N VAL A 32 3.26 -25.88 4.00
CA VAL A 32 2.62 -24.64 4.44
C VAL A 32 1.20 -24.91 4.90
N ASP A 33 0.86 -24.34 6.05
CA ASP A 33 -0.44 -24.43 6.69
C ASP A 33 -1.31 -23.23 6.28
N PHE A 34 -2.47 -23.53 5.71
CA PHE A 34 -3.44 -22.54 5.26
C PHE A 34 -4.63 -22.50 6.19
N LEU A 35 -4.90 -21.31 6.75
CA LEU A 35 -6.03 -21.05 7.62
C LEU A 35 -7.10 -20.28 6.86
N LEU A 36 -8.23 -20.94 6.59
CA LEU A 36 -9.34 -20.32 5.85
C LEU A 36 -10.28 -19.56 6.79
N PRO A 37 -10.98 -18.52 6.28
CA PRO A 37 -11.94 -17.75 7.09
C PRO A 37 -13.15 -18.57 7.54
N THR A 38 -13.42 -19.72 6.91
CA THR A 38 -14.43 -20.70 7.33
C THR A 38 -14.00 -21.52 8.56
N GLY A 39 -12.76 -21.38 9.02
CA GLY A 39 -12.16 -22.19 10.10
C GLY A 39 -11.54 -23.50 9.62
N ILE A 40 -11.46 -23.72 8.30
CA ILE A 40 -10.85 -24.91 7.72
C ILE A 40 -9.34 -24.75 7.65
N TYR A 41 -8.65 -25.83 8.00
CA TYR A 41 -7.21 -25.98 7.92
C TYR A 41 -6.85 -26.86 6.72
N ILE A 42 -5.94 -26.39 5.87
CA ILE A 42 -5.43 -27.12 4.71
C ILE A 42 -3.90 -27.05 4.75
N GLN A 43 -3.22 -28.16 4.52
CA GLN A 43 -1.77 -28.19 4.46
C GLN A 43 -1.33 -28.59 3.04
N LEU A 44 -0.44 -27.80 2.43
CA LEU A 44 0.05 -28.05 1.07
C LEU A 44 1.56 -27.90 1.00
N GLU A 45 2.18 -28.73 0.15
CA GLU A 45 3.57 -28.51 -0.24
C GLU A 45 3.65 -27.38 -1.26
N VAL A 46 4.43 -26.35 -0.92
CA VAL A 46 4.56 -25.12 -1.68
C VAL A 46 6.03 -24.92 -2.07
N PRO A 47 6.36 -24.71 -3.35
CA PRO A 47 7.72 -24.37 -3.75
C PRO A 47 8.18 -23.09 -3.06
N ARG A 48 9.39 -23.11 -2.48
CA ARG A 48 9.97 -21.96 -1.78
C ARG A 48 10.01 -20.68 -2.63
N GLU A 49 10.26 -20.82 -3.93
CA GLU A 49 10.34 -19.72 -4.91
C GLU A 49 9.00 -19.32 -5.53
N ALA A 50 7.90 -19.98 -5.15
CA ALA A 50 6.58 -19.66 -5.67
C ALA A 50 6.14 -18.26 -5.25
N THR A 51 5.49 -17.53 -6.17
CA THR A 51 4.86 -16.26 -5.86
C THR A 51 3.60 -16.46 -5.04
N ILE A 52 3.27 -15.49 -4.19
CA ILE A 52 2.05 -15.52 -3.39
C ILE A 52 0.79 -15.71 -4.27
N SER A 53 0.75 -15.10 -5.46
CA SER A 53 -0.34 -15.29 -6.43
C SER A 53 -0.48 -16.75 -6.88
N TYR A 54 0.65 -17.41 -7.21
CA TYR A 54 0.65 -18.81 -7.61
C TYR A 54 0.21 -19.73 -6.46
N ILE A 55 0.68 -19.45 -5.25
CA ILE A 55 0.29 -20.19 -4.03
C ILE A 55 -1.22 -20.07 -3.80
N LYS A 56 -1.79 -18.87 -4.00
CA LYS A 56 -3.24 -18.64 -3.88
C LYS A 56 -4.03 -19.50 -4.87
N GLN A 57 -3.57 -19.60 -6.12
CA GLN A 57 -4.19 -20.48 -7.12
C GLN A 57 -4.06 -21.96 -6.75
N MET A 58 -2.90 -22.40 -6.23
CA MET A 58 -2.71 -23.77 -5.73
C MET A 58 -3.70 -24.10 -4.61
N LEU A 59 -3.83 -23.19 -3.63
CA LEU A 59 -4.79 -23.33 -2.55
C LEU A 59 -6.21 -23.44 -3.11
N TRP A 60 -6.61 -22.53 -4.01
CA TRP A 60 -7.97 -22.51 -4.57
C TRP A 60 -8.35 -23.81 -5.25
N LYS A 61 -7.43 -24.44 -6.00
CA LYS A 61 -7.66 -25.76 -6.61
C LYS A 61 -7.99 -26.83 -5.56
N GLN A 62 -7.44 -26.73 -4.37
CA GLN A 62 -7.66 -27.68 -3.28
C GLN A 62 -8.91 -27.37 -2.47
N VAL A 63 -9.24 -26.10 -2.23
CA VAL A 63 -10.38 -25.73 -1.37
C VAL A 63 -11.72 -26.30 -1.87
N HIS A 64 -11.88 -26.50 -3.19
CA HIS A 64 -13.09 -27.11 -3.76
C HIS A 64 -13.39 -28.51 -3.22
N ASN A 65 -12.38 -29.21 -2.70
CA ASN A 65 -12.51 -30.55 -2.12
C ASN A 65 -12.88 -30.52 -0.63
N TYR A 66 -12.94 -29.34 -0.01
CA TYR A 66 -13.22 -29.17 1.41
C TYR A 66 -14.65 -28.71 1.66
N PRO A 67 -15.24 -29.05 2.83
CA PRO A 67 -16.57 -28.59 3.20
C PRO A 67 -16.64 -27.06 3.25
N MET A 68 -17.84 -26.48 3.23
CA MET A 68 -18.05 -25.02 3.34
C MET A 68 -17.33 -24.17 2.28
N PHE A 69 -16.83 -24.77 1.19
CA PHE A 69 -16.28 -24.03 0.06
C PHE A 69 -17.27 -23.01 -0.50
N ASN A 70 -18.56 -23.36 -0.51
CA ASN A 70 -19.66 -22.50 -0.95
C ASN A 70 -19.86 -21.23 -0.10
N LEU A 71 -19.19 -21.10 1.05
CA LEU A 71 -19.18 -19.89 1.88
C LEU A 71 -18.01 -18.95 1.55
N LEU A 72 -17.02 -19.40 0.76
CA LEU A 72 -15.97 -18.51 0.26
C LEU A 72 -16.51 -17.61 -0.86
N MET A 73 -16.03 -16.37 -0.88
CA MET A 73 -16.18 -15.46 -2.01
C MET A 73 -15.20 -15.83 -3.15
N ASP A 74 -15.10 -14.98 -4.16
CA ASP A 74 -14.14 -15.16 -5.24
C ASP A 74 -12.68 -15.08 -4.74
N ILE A 75 -11.75 -15.74 -5.44
CA ILE A 75 -10.33 -15.81 -5.09
C ILE A 75 -9.68 -14.42 -4.97
N ASP A 76 -10.17 -13.45 -5.75
CA ASP A 76 -9.66 -12.08 -5.79
C ASP A 76 -10.17 -11.22 -4.63
N SER A 77 -11.18 -11.70 -3.89
CA SER A 77 -11.69 -11.04 -2.68
C SER A 77 -10.83 -11.34 -1.45
N TYR A 78 -9.78 -12.16 -1.58
CA TYR A 78 -8.90 -12.55 -0.50
C TYR A 78 -7.43 -12.21 -0.77
N MET A 79 -6.69 -12.04 0.32
CA MET A 79 -5.23 -11.97 0.36
C MET A 79 -4.73 -12.86 1.49
N PHE A 80 -3.43 -13.13 1.49
CA PHE A 80 -2.80 -13.84 2.59
C PHE A 80 -2.30 -12.87 3.65
N ALA A 81 -2.30 -13.32 4.89
CA ALA A 81 -1.64 -12.66 6.01
C ALA A 81 -0.78 -13.68 6.76
N CYS A 82 0.32 -13.21 7.31
CA CYS A 82 1.22 -14.03 8.11
C CYS A 82 1.85 -13.22 9.24
N VAL A 83 2.52 -13.91 10.15
CA VAL A 83 3.43 -13.27 11.11
C VAL A 83 4.82 -13.33 10.51
N ASN A 84 5.48 -12.18 10.35
CA ASN A 84 6.85 -12.12 9.82
C ASN A 84 7.90 -12.43 10.90
N GLN A 85 9.18 -12.53 10.51
CA GLN A 85 10.29 -12.82 11.45
C GLN A 85 10.42 -11.81 12.60
N THR A 86 9.85 -10.61 12.45
CA THR A 86 9.83 -9.57 13.50
C THR A 86 8.64 -9.70 14.47
N ALA A 87 7.88 -10.79 14.40
CA ALA A 87 6.67 -11.03 15.19
C ALA A 87 5.53 -10.01 14.94
N VAL A 88 5.51 -9.40 13.75
CA VAL A 88 4.48 -8.44 13.33
C VAL A 88 3.51 -9.14 12.37
N TYR A 89 2.22 -8.86 12.54
CA TYR A 89 1.18 -9.28 11.59
C TYR A 89 1.30 -8.47 10.30
N GLU A 90 1.46 -9.16 9.18
CA GLU A 90 1.66 -8.58 7.85
C GLU A 90 0.62 -9.13 6.88
N GLU A 91 -0.04 -8.23 6.15
CA GLU A 91 -0.96 -8.56 5.06
C GLU A 91 -0.22 -8.46 3.72
N LEU A 92 -0.26 -9.54 2.94
CA LEU A 92 0.49 -9.68 1.69
C LEU A 92 -0.34 -9.14 0.52
N GLU A 93 -0.40 -7.81 0.40
CA GLU A 93 -1.09 -7.16 -0.73
C GLU A 93 -0.38 -7.39 -2.06
N ASP A 94 0.96 -7.34 -2.06
CA ASP A 94 1.78 -7.59 -3.24
C ASP A 94 1.93 -9.09 -3.47
N GLU A 95 1.05 -9.64 -4.30
CA GLU A 95 1.05 -11.07 -4.64
C GLU A 95 2.19 -11.48 -5.58
N THR A 96 3.03 -10.54 -6.05
CA THR A 96 4.18 -10.84 -6.91
C THR A 96 5.40 -11.32 -6.13
N ARG A 97 5.45 -11.04 -4.82
CA ARG A 97 6.50 -11.49 -3.90
C ARG A 97 6.58 -13.01 -3.85
N ARG A 98 7.77 -13.55 -3.63
CA ARG A 98 7.98 -15.00 -3.41
C ARG A 98 7.86 -15.34 -1.94
N LEU A 99 7.48 -16.58 -1.65
CA LEU A 99 7.38 -17.07 -0.27
C LEU A 99 8.71 -16.94 0.50
N CYS A 100 9.84 -17.22 -0.17
CA CYS A 100 11.19 -17.06 0.39
C CYS A 100 11.64 -15.62 0.65
N ASP A 101 10.98 -14.64 0.03
CA ASP A 101 11.21 -13.21 0.27
C ASP A 101 10.31 -12.69 1.40
N VAL A 102 9.12 -13.27 1.55
CA VAL A 102 8.20 -12.95 2.66
C VAL A 102 8.73 -13.47 4.00
N ARG A 103 9.32 -14.67 4.01
CA ARG A 103 9.86 -15.33 5.21
C ARG A 103 8.91 -15.26 6.43
N PRO A 104 7.72 -15.88 6.36
CA PRO A 104 6.87 -16.02 7.53
C PRO A 104 7.63 -16.65 8.73
N PHE A 105 7.42 -16.16 9.95
CA PHE A 105 8.02 -16.72 11.17
C PHE A 105 7.72 -18.21 11.34
N LEU A 106 6.51 -18.62 10.98
CA LEU A 106 6.10 -20.01 10.81
C LEU A 106 5.53 -20.20 9.41
N PRO A 107 5.59 -21.40 8.81
CA PRO A 107 5.04 -21.67 7.48
C PRO A 107 3.50 -21.74 7.53
N VAL A 108 2.86 -20.66 7.99
CA VAL A 108 1.42 -20.52 8.17
C VAL A 108 0.96 -19.27 7.43
N LEU A 109 0.04 -19.45 6.49
CA LEU A 109 -0.62 -18.38 5.74
C LEU A 109 -2.11 -18.38 6.07
N LYS A 110 -2.59 -17.28 6.63
CA LYS A 110 -4.02 -17.07 6.89
C LYS A 110 -4.65 -16.38 5.69
N LEU A 111 -5.73 -16.93 5.18
CA LEU A 111 -6.54 -16.28 4.17
C LEU A 111 -7.46 -15.25 4.84
N VAL A 112 -7.32 -13.98 4.47
CA VAL A 112 -8.11 -12.86 4.99
C VAL A 112 -8.81 -12.16 3.84
N THR A 113 -9.99 -11.60 4.11
CA THR A 113 -10.70 -10.79 3.11
C THR A 113 -9.85 -9.57 2.80
N ARG A 114 -9.66 -9.26 1.51
CA ARG A 114 -9.07 -7.98 1.14
C ARG A 114 -9.97 -6.89 1.71
N SER A 115 -9.38 -6.05 2.57
CA SER A 115 -9.95 -4.75 2.81
C SER A 115 -9.92 -3.99 1.49
N CYS A 116 -11.03 -4.07 0.76
CA CYS A 116 -11.30 -3.20 -0.35
C CYS A 116 -12.07 -1.97 0.15
N ASP A 117 -11.91 -1.56 1.41
CA ASP A 117 -12.42 -0.26 1.81
C ASP A 117 -11.59 0.81 1.09
N PRO A 118 -12.17 1.56 0.14
CA PRO A 118 -11.47 2.67 -0.47
C PRO A 118 -11.03 3.69 0.59
N GLY A 119 -11.72 3.72 1.74
CA GLY A 119 -11.34 4.47 2.94
C GLY A 119 -9.96 4.10 3.45
N GLU A 120 -9.68 2.83 3.74
CA GLU A 120 -8.38 2.39 4.28
C GLU A 120 -7.21 2.67 3.31
N LYS A 121 -7.42 2.54 1.99
CA LYS A 121 -6.41 2.91 0.97
C LYS A 121 -6.14 4.40 0.94
N LEU A 122 -7.17 5.22 1.11
CA LEU A 122 -7.04 6.67 1.20
C LEU A 122 -6.34 7.08 2.49
N ASP A 123 -6.71 6.44 3.61
CA ASP A 123 -6.14 6.69 4.93
C ASP A 123 -4.64 6.39 4.98
N SER A 124 -4.20 5.32 4.30
CA SER A 124 -2.79 5.01 4.10
C SER A 124 -2.06 6.11 3.33
N LYS A 125 -2.62 6.57 2.19
CA LYS A 125 -2.03 7.66 1.40
C LYS A 125 -1.96 8.99 2.16
N ILE A 126 -3.01 9.33 2.90
CA ILE A 126 -3.03 10.52 3.77
C ILE A 126 -1.95 10.38 4.85
N GLY A 127 -1.85 9.20 5.48
CA GLY A 127 -0.87 8.94 6.51
C GLY A 127 0.57 9.10 6.03
N VAL A 128 0.87 8.67 4.79
CA VAL A 128 2.17 8.90 4.14
C VAL A 128 2.45 10.39 3.93
N LEU A 129 1.48 11.15 3.42
CA LEU A 129 1.64 12.59 3.15
C LEU A 129 1.85 13.42 4.43
N ILE A 130 1.18 13.03 5.52
CA ILE A 130 1.28 13.70 6.83
C ILE A 130 2.47 13.16 7.66
N GLY A 131 2.98 11.98 7.32
CA GLY A 131 4.03 11.29 8.06
C GLY A 131 3.56 10.66 9.37
N LYS A 132 2.25 10.37 9.49
CA LYS A 132 1.64 9.83 10.72
C LYS A 132 0.41 8.97 10.41
N GLY A 133 0.26 7.82 11.06
CA GLY A 133 -0.86 6.92 10.82
C GLY A 133 -2.19 7.49 11.31
N LEU A 134 -3.27 7.36 10.54
CA LEU A 134 -4.56 7.93 10.94
C LEU A 134 -5.16 7.28 12.20
N HIS A 135 -4.91 5.99 12.40
CA HIS A 135 -5.29 5.23 13.60
C HIS A 135 -4.73 5.82 14.90
N GLU A 136 -3.59 6.54 14.83
CA GLU A 136 -3.02 7.23 15.98
C GLU A 136 -3.92 8.37 16.45
N PHE A 137 -4.57 9.08 15.52
CA PHE A 137 -5.51 10.16 15.88
C PHE A 137 -6.82 9.61 16.45
N ASP A 138 -7.28 8.44 15.98
CA ASP A 138 -8.45 7.77 16.53
C ASP A 138 -8.22 7.28 17.96
N SER A 139 -6.96 6.97 18.29
CA SER A 139 -6.53 6.51 19.61
C SER A 139 -6.45 7.62 20.67
N LEU A 140 -6.37 8.90 20.27
CA LEU A 140 -6.13 10.03 21.19
C LEU A 140 -7.28 10.28 22.19
N LYS A 141 -8.51 9.79 21.93
CA LYS A 141 -9.73 9.92 22.77
C LYS A 141 -10.03 11.31 23.35
N ASP A 142 -9.34 12.34 22.89
CA ASP A 142 -9.47 13.72 23.32
C ASP A 142 -10.72 14.36 22.67
N PRO A 143 -11.62 14.97 23.47
CA PRO A 143 -12.87 15.52 22.94
C PRO A 143 -12.64 16.75 22.04
N GLU A 144 -11.64 17.59 22.33
CA GLU A 144 -11.29 18.78 21.55
C GLU A 144 -10.75 18.38 20.18
N VAL A 145 -9.82 17.41 20.14
CA VAL A 145 -9.27 16.88 18.88
C VAL A 145 -10.37 16.27 18.00
N ASN A 146 -11.29 15.51 18.60
CA ASN A 146 -12.40 14.90 17.87
C ASN A 146 -13.41 15.94 17.36
N GLU A 147 -13.68 16.99 18.13
CA GLU A 147 -14.51 18.10 17.69
C GLU A 147 -13.88 18.85 16.52
N PHE A 148 -12.59 19.16 16.60
CA PHE A 148 -11.84 19.80 15.53
C PHE A 148 -11.91 18.98 14.23
N ARG A 149 -11.64 17.67 14.30
CA ARG A 149 -11.71 16.75 13.14
C ARG A 149 -13.10 16.76 12.49
N ARG A 150 -14.16 16.74 13.31
CA ARG A 150 -15.56 16.79 12.83
C ARG A 150 -15.87 18.13 12.14
N LYS A 151 -15.43 19.24 12.72
CA LYS A 151 -15.65 20.58 12.16
C LYS A 151 -14.93 20.76 10.83
N MET A 152 -13.68 20.30 10.72
CA MET A 152 -12.89 20.41 9.50
C MET A 152 -13.44 19.53 8.37
N ARG A 153 -13.98 18.34 8.71
CA ARG A 153 -14.71 17.50 7.76
C ARG A 153 -15.89 18.26 7.15
N LYS A 154 -16.74 18.85 7.98
CA LYS A 154 -17.91 19.62 7.52
C LYS A 154 -17.50 20.80 6.63
N PHE A 155 -16.46 21.54 7.01
CA PHE A 155 -15.92 22.63 6.18
C PHE A 155 -15.46 22.13 4.80
N SER A 156 -14.77 20.98 4.77
CA SER A 156 -14.29 20.38 3.52
C SER A 156 -15.44 19.89 2.64
N GLU A 157 -16.47 19.30 3.23
CA GLU A 157 -17.70 18.88 2.53
C GLU A 157 -18.42 20.08 1.89
N GLU A 158 -18.59 21.18 2.65
CA GLU A 158 -19.18 22.42 2.14
C GLU A 158 -18.36 22.99 0.97
N LYS A 159 -17.03 22.96 1.06
CA LYS A 159 -16.15 23.40 -0.03
C LYS A 159 -16.28 22.53 -1.27
N ILE A 160 -16.28 21.19 -1.13
CA ILE A 160 -16.45 20.28 -2.27
C ILE A 160 -17.82 20.51 -2.92
N LEU A 161 -18.90 20.64 -2.14
CA LEU A 161 -20.23 20.93 -2.67
C LEU A 161 -20.25 22.22 -3.49
N SER A 162 -19.55 23.27 -3.04
CA SER A 162 -19.42 24.51 -3.81
C SER A 162 -18.68 24.35 -5.15
N LEU A 163 -17.81 23.34 -5.26
CA LEU A 163 -17.05 23.07 -6.49
C LEU A 163 -17.83 22.21 -7.49
N VAL A 164 -18.62 21.25 -6.99
CA VAL A 164 -19.42 20.34 -7.85
C VAL A 164 -20.50 21.10 -8.62
N GLY A 165 -20.99 22.22 -8.10
CA GLY A 165 -21.99 23.06 -8.76
C GLY A 165 -21.44 24.06 -9.78
N LEU A 166 -20.13 24.11 -10.02
CA LEU A 166 -19.52 25.11 -10.89
C LEU A 166 -19.66 24.77 -12.37
N SER A 167 -19.67 25.82 -13.20
CA SER A 167 -19.42 25.66 -14.62
C SER A 167 -17.98 25.19 -14.85
N TRP A 168 -17.73 24.50 -15.96
CA TRP A 168 -16.37 24.05 -16.34
C TRP A 168 -15.34 25.18 -16.28
N MET A 169 -15.70 26.38 -16.74
CA MET A 169 -14.81 27.55 -16.74
C MET A 169 -14.51 28.06 -15.32
N ASP A 170 -15.49 28.03 -14.43
CA ASP A 170 -15.30 28.50 -13.05
C ASP A 170 -14.54 27.47 -12.21
N TRP A 171 -14.75 26.17 -12.47
CA TRP A 171 -13.92 25.11 -11.92
C TRP A 171 -12.45 25.31 -12.32
N LEU A 172 -12.19 25.52 -13.62
CA LEU A 172 -10.83 25.69 -14.15
C LEU A 172 -10.11 26.90 -13.52
N LYS A 173 -10.82 28.04 -13.37
CA LYS A 173 -10.27 29.23 -12.70
C LYS A 173 -9.95 29.00 -11.22
N GLN A 174 -10.68 28.14 -10.51
CA GLN A 174 -10.38 27.82 -9.12
C GLN A 174 -9.25 26.81 -8.98
N THR A 175 -9.17 25.81 -9.86
CA THR A 175 -8.11 24.80 -9.84
C THR A 175 -6.77 25.38 -10.30
N TYR A 176 -6.81 26.26 -11.29
CA TYR A 176 -5.63 26.92 -11.86
C TYR A 176 -5.83 28.44 -11.80
N PRO A 177 -5.73 29.05 -10.60
CA PRO A 177 -5.88 30.48 -10.45
C PRO A 177 -4.78 31.18 -11.25
N PRO A 178 -5.13 32.19 -12.08
CA PRO A 178 -4.13 32.90 -12.85
C PRO A 178 -3.23 33.73 -11.92
N GLU A 179 -1.93 33.53 -12.06
CA GLU A 179 -0.92 34.35 -11.37
C GLU A 179 -0.85 35.71 -12.06
N HIS A 180 -1.49 36.71 -11.45
CA HIS A 180 -1.49 38.08 -11.94
C HIS A 180 -0.63 38.98 -11.05
N GLU A 181 0.36 39.64 -11.64
CA GLU A 181 0.98 40.80 -11.01
C GLU A 181 0.11 42.05 -11.23
N PRO A 182 -0.07 42.92 -10.21
CA PRO A 182 -0.99 44.05 -10.27
C PRO A 182 -0.52 45.20 -11.17
N SER A 183 0.75 45.21 -11.57
CA SER A 183 1.35 46.28 -12.36
C SER A 183 2.45 45.76 -13.27
N ILE A 184 2.61 46.41 -14.43
CA ILE A 184 3.70 46.13 -15.37
C ILE A 184 5.02 46.65 -14.76
N PRO A 185 6.09 45.84 -14.71
CA PRO A 185 7.39 46.30 -14.23
C PRO A 185 7.92 47.47 -15.08
N GLU A 186 8.41 48.53 -14.43
CA GLU A 186 8.84 49.78 -15.10
C GLU A 186 9.92 49.58 -16.18
N ASN A 187 10.71 48.50 -16.10
CA ASN A 187 11.78 48.17 -17.05
C ASN A 187 11.35 47.19 -18.15
N LEU A 188 10.06 46.88 -18.28
CA LEU A 188 9.58 45.93 -19.28
C LEU A 188 9.54 46.58 -20.67
N GLU A 189 9.15 47.85 -20.76
CA GLU A 189 8.99 48.54 -22.05
C GLU A 189 10.30 48.60 -22.85
N ASP A 190 11.44 48.82 -22.18
CA ASP A 190 12.77 48.84 -22.80
C ASP A 190 13.23 47.47 -23.33
N LYS A 191 12.62 46.39 -22.83
CA LYS A 191 12.94 45.00 -23.21
C LYS A 191 12.02 44.46 -24.30
N LEU A 192 10.98 45.20 -24.68
CA LEU A 192 10.05 44.80 -25.74
C LEU A 192 10.68 45.05 -27.11
N TYR A 193 10.54 44.09 -28.02
CA TYR A 193 11.00 44.24 -29.40
C TYR A 193 10.07 45.20 -30.15
N GLY A 194 10.36 46.49 -30.10
CA GLY A 194 9.53 47.54 -30.72
C GLY A 194 8.11 47.62 -30.12
N GLY A 195 7.99 47.44 -28.80
CA GLY A 195 6.71 47.47 -28.09
C GLY A 195 5.86 46.21 -28.27
N LYS A 196 6.42 45.11 -28.81
CA LYS A 196 5.70 43.86 -29.06
C LYS A 196 6.26 42.70 -28.24
N LEU A 197 5.36 41.81 -27.81
CA LEU A 197 5.69 40.52 -27.21
C LEU A 197 5.65 39.44 -28.29
N ILE A 198 6.71 38.63 -28.38
CA ILE A 198 6.74 37.46 -29.27
C ILE A 198 6.41 36.24 -28.42
N VAL A 199 5.30 35.57 -28.74
CA VAL A 199 4.84 34.37 -28.04
C VAL A 199 4.94 33.19 -29.00
N ALA A 200 5.64 32.14 -28.57
CA ALA A 200 5.68 30.87 -29.29
C ALA A 200 4.65 29.91 -28.66
N VAL A 201 3.57 29.62 -29.37
CA VAL A 201 2.55 28.66 -28.94
C VAL A 201 2.85 27.31 -29.58
N HIS A 202 3.01 26.27 -28.77
CA HIS A 202 3.18 24.91 -29.23
C HIS A 202 1.88 24.13 -29.09
N PHE A 203 1.62 23.27 -30.08
CA PHE A 203 0.53 22.31 -30.05
C PHE A 203 1.13 20.91 -30.09
N GLU A 204 1.00 20.16 -28.99
CA GLU A 204 1.27 18.73 -28.99
C GLU A 204 -0.02 18.00 -29.35
N ASN A 205 0.00 17.20 -30.42
CA ASN A 205 -1.08 16.29 -30.74
C ASN A 205 -1.00 15.11 -29.78
N CYS A 206 -1.87 15.07 -28.77
CA CYS A 206 -2.07 13.87 -27.96
C CYS A 206 -2.70 12.77 -28.85
N GLN A 207 -1.93 11.72 -29.15
CA GLN A 207 -2.46 10.43 -29.64
C GLN A 207 -2.84 9.54 -28.47
#